data_AF-A0A3D4AY43-F1
#
_entry.id   AF-A0A3D4AY43-F1
#
_cell.length_a   1.000
_cell.length_b   1.000
_cell.length_c   1.000
_cell.angle_alpha   90.00
_cell.angle_beta   90.00
_cell.angle_gamma   90.00
#
_symmetry.space_group_name_H-M   'P 1'
#
loop_
_entity.id
_entity.type
_entity.pdbx_description
1 polymer ?
#
loop_
_entity_poly.entity_id
_entity_poly.type
_entity_poly.pdbx_seq_one_letter_code
_entity_poly.pdbx_strand_id
1 'polypeptide(L)'
;SHAQERLLRAVARDGIKNVAVVDDPRQAIYVWREARVENIAGFPGDGRSRIEAPLSKNWRSVEPILKVANKSIHGYHFGDPAEFDADRILEPARSFAPSGHPAVTLQVFDTREAEAEAVAEWIGQLNTAGRPYRDMVILIRARTYLDVYLDALDRDGIPYAVSAGDAFYTRPEILDVVHLLRLCVDSMDTLALVVTLRSPVVGLSQAEVVRLTQADDEADLFWQVIYDPVA
;
A
#
# COMPACT_ATOMS: atom_id res chain seq x y z
N SER A 1 -10.04 3.56 -9.73
CA SER A 1 -9.88 4.74 -10.61
C SER A 1 -10.83 4.67 -11.78
N HIS A 2 -10.98 5.77 -12.53
CA HIS A 2 -11.80 5.81 -13.75
C HIS A 2 -11.29 4.82 -14.83
N ALA A 3 -9.96 4.70 -14.98
CA ALA A 3 -9.36 3.76 -15.94
C ALA A 3 -9.69 2.29 -15.61
N GLN A 4 -9.61 1.91 -14.32
CA GLN A 4 -9.95 0.55 -13.88
C GLN A 4 -11.43 0.23 -14.14
N GLU A 5 -12.32 1.18 -13.86
CA GLU A 5 -13.75 1.01 -14.09
C GLU A 5 -14.07 0.82 -15.58
N ARG A 6 -13.47 1.63 -16.45
CA ARG A 6 -13.62 1.49 -17.91
C ARG A 6 -13.11 0.16 -18.42
N LEU A 7 -11.97 -0.30 -17.91
CA LEU A 7 -11.42 -1.62 -18.24
C LEU A 7 -12.39 -2.74 -17.83
N LEU A 8 -12.90 -2.69 -16.60
CA LEU A 8 -13.87 -3.68 -16.12
C LEU A 8 -15.14 -3.68 -16.96
N ARG A 9 -15.65 -2.51 -17.38
CA ARG A 9 -16.79 -2.44 -18.32
C ARG A 9 -16.45 -3.03 -19.68
N ALA A 10 -15.27 -2.75 -20.22
CA ALA A 10 -14.84 -3.30 -21.51
C ALA A 10 -14.75 -4.83 -21.47
N VAL A 11 -14.20 -5.39 -20.38
CA VAL A 11 -14.13 -6.84 -20.15
C VAL A 11 -15.51 -7.43 -19.89
N ALA A 12 -16.40 -6.70 -19.21
CA ALA A 12 -17.76 -7.16 -18.92
C ALA A 12 -18.73 -7.05 -20.12
N ARG A 13 -18.31 -6.52 -21.27
CA ARG A 13 -19.08 -6.55 -22.52
C ARG A 13 -19.08 -7.95 -23.14
N ASP A 14 -20.11 -8.23 -23.94
CA ASP A 14 -20.37 -9.44 -24.73
C ASP A 14 -19.95 -10.80 -24.11
N GLY A 15 -20.93 -11.49 -23.52
CA GLY A 15 -20.81 -12.89 -23.10
C GLY A 15 -20.61 -13.11 -21.59
N ILE A 16 -20.02 -12.15 -20.88
CA ILE A 16 -19.85 -12.25 -19.42
C ILE A 16 -21.08 -11.70 -18.69
N LYS A 17 -21.95 -12.62 -18.25
CA LYS A 17 -23.22 -12.31 -17.55
C LYS A 17 -23.10 -12.31 -16.02
N ASN A 18 -22.09 -12.95 -15.46
CA ASN A 18 -21.94 -13.15 -14.02
C ASN A 18 -20.76 -12.34 -13.48
N VAL A 19 -21.01 -11.09 -13.11
CA VAL A 19 -20.00 -10.25 -12.46
C VAL A 19 -20.47 -9.95 -11.05
N ALA A 20 -19.63 -10.25 -10.07
CA ALA A 20 -19.84 -9.89 -8.67
C ALA A 20 -18.81 -8.83 -8.28
N VAL A 21 -19.29 -7.75 -7.67
CA VAL A 21 -18.45 -6.68 -7.11
C VAL A 21 -18.73 -6.59 -5.62
N VAL A 22 -17.68 -6.47 -4.83
CA VAL A 22 -17.74 -6.36 -3.37
C VAL A 22 -17.10 -5.04 -2.98
N ASP A 23 -17.75 -4.32 -2.06
CA ASP A 23 -17.29 -3.00 -1.63
C ASP A 23 -17.66 -2.69 -0.19
N ASP A 24 -16.90 -1.75 0.38
CA ASP A 24 -17.22 -1.02 1.59
C ASP A 24 -16.86 0.45 1.36
N PRO A 25 -17.83 1.32 1.03
CA PRO A 25 -17.62 2.75 0.84
C PRO A 25 -16.89 3.43 2.01
N ARG A 26 -17.06 2.93 3.24
CA ARG A 26 -16.42 3.47 4.45
C ARG A 26 -14.93 3.15 4.53
N GLN A 27 -14.41 2.30 3.64
CA GLN A 27 -12.99 1.94 3.51
C GLN A 27 -12.33 2.56 2.27
N ALA A 28 -13.00 3.51 1.59
CA ALA A 28 -12.45 4.20 0.43
C ALA A 28 -11.33 5.20 0.79
N ILE A 29 -10.13 4.68 1.10
CA ILE A 29 -8.96 5.49 1.54
C ILE A 29 -8.04 5.97 0.40
N TYR A 30 -8.38 5.65 -0.86
CA TYR A 30 -7.55 5.96 -2.04
C TYR A 30 -8.13 7.04 -2.95
N VAL A 31 -9.05 7.88 -2.46
CA VAL A 31 -9.69 8.96 -3.27
C VAL A 31 -8.65 9.90 -3.89
N TRP A 32 -7.56 10.19 -3.16
CA TRP A 32 -6.43 10.98 -3.65
C TRP A 32 -5.65 10.34 -4.82
N ARG A 33 -5.83 9.03 -5.07
CA ARG A 33 -5.37 8.30 -6.26
C ARG A 33 -6.51 8.04 -7.24
N GLU A 34 -7.48 8.95 -7.30
CA GLU A 34 -8.63 8.90 -8.21
C GLU A 34 -9.57 7.71 -7.96
N ALA A 35 -9.56 7.08 -6.78
CA ALA A 35 -10.62 6.15 -6.43
C ALA A 35 -11.95 6.91 -6.28
N ARG A 36 -13.01 6.35 -6.86
CA ARG A 36 -14.36 6.92 -6.88
C ARG A 36 -15.32 5.85 -6.35
N VAL A 37 -16.06 6.16 -5.29
CA VAL A 37 -17.02 5.24 -4.65
C VAL A 37 -18.20 4.99 -5.60
N GLU A 38 -18.54 6.00 -6.38
CA GLU A 38 -19.61 6.04 -7.38
C GLU A 38 -19.41 4.97 -8.48
N ASN A 39 -18.15 4.57 -8.72
CA ASN A 39 -17.82 3.53 -9.71
C ASN A 39 -18.53 2.22 -9.42
N ILE A 40 -18.82 1.91 -8.15
CA ILE A 40 -19.43 0.65 -7.73
C ILE A 40 -20.95 0.76 -7.70
N ALA A 41 -21.48 1.91 -7.27
CA ALA A 41 -22.92 2.18 -7.28
C ALA A 41 -23.53 2.01 -8.68
N GLY A 42 -22.81 2.40 -9.73
CA GLY A 42 -23.24 2.30 -11.13
C GLY A 42 -22.79 1.04 -11.89
N PHE A 43 -22.22 0.03 -11.23
CA PHE A 43 -21.67 -1.17 -11.86
C PHE A 43 -22.65 -2.37 -11.81
N PRO A 44 -22.79 -3.18 -12.88
CA PRO A 44 -22.08 -3.14 -14.18
C PRO A 44 -22.67 -2.15 -15.20
N GLY A 45 -23.75 -1.43 -14.85
CA GLY A 45 -24.52 -0.62 -15.80
C GLY A 45 -25.30 -1.46 -16.81
N ASP A 46 -25.97 -0.77 -17.75
CA ASP A 46 -26.59 -1.34 -18.95
C ASP A 46 -27.85 -2.21 -18.74
N GLY A 47 -28.72 -1.85 -17.79
CA GLY A 47 -30.06 -2.47 -17.64
C GLY A 47 -30.04 -3.94 -17.21
N ARG A 48 -28.88 -4.44 -16.73
CA ARG A 48 -28.74 -5.79 -16.18
C ARG A 48 -29.42 -5.88 -14.82
N SER A 49 -30.06 -7.02 -14.52
CA SER A 49 -30.61 -7.30 -13.19
C SER A 49 -29.48 -7.33 -12.15
N ARG A 50 -29.59 -6.52 -11.11
CA ARG A 50 -28.62 -6.44 -10.00
C ARG A 50 -29.22 -7.11 -8.76
N ILE A 51 -28.43 -7.97 -8.13
CA ILE A 51 -28.75 -8.54 -6.82
C ILE A 51 -27.81 -7.90 -5.81
N GLU A 52 -28.38 -7.19 -4.84
CA GLU A 52 -27.64 -6.66 -3.69
C GLU A 52 -27.71 -7.64 -2.52
N ALA A 53 -26.56 -7.89 -1.89
CA ALA A 53 -26.46 -8.72 -0.70
C ALA A 53 -25.66 -7.96 0.38
N PRO A 54 -26.32 -7.11 1.19
CA PRO A 54 -25.65 -6.36 2.25
C PRO A 54 -25.15 -7.31 3.35
N LEU A 55 -23.91 -7.12 3.80
CA LEU A 55 -23.28 -7.91 4.85
C LEU A 55 -23.09 -7.06 6.12
N SER A 56 -23.96 -7.23 7.12
CA SER A 56 -23.88 -6.48 8.38
C SER A 56 -23.09 -7.19 9.48
N LYS A 57 -22.92 -8.51 9.39
CA LYS A 57 -22.23 -9.31 10.41
C LYS A 57 -20.71 -9.21 10.27
N ASN A 58 -20.05 -8.70 11.31
CA ASN A 58 -18.61 -8.62 11.43
C ASN A 58 -18.06 -9.82 12.21
N TRP A 59 -17.20 -10.60 11.55
CA TRP A 59 -16.57 -11.79 12.12
C TRP A 59 -15.14 -11.55 12.63
N ARG A 60 -14.58 -10.36 12.44
CA ARG A 60 -13.20 -10.03 12.80
C ARG A 60 -13.11 -9.41 14.19
N SER A 61 -13.98 -8.45 14.47
CA SER A 61 -13.90 -7.57 15.64
C SER A 61 -15.01 -7.90 16.65
N VAL A 62 -14.71 -7.65 17.92
CA VAL A 62 -15.63 -7.83 19.04
C VAL A 62 -16.47 -6.57 19.29
N GLU A 63 -17.56 -6.72 20.04
CA GLU A 63 -18.53 -5.65 20.29
C GLU A 63 -17.89 -4.32 20.76
N PRO A 64 -16.96 -4.27 21.73
CA PRO A 64 -16.38 -2.99 22.16
C PRO A 64 -15.62 -2.26 21.04
N ILE A 65 -14.89 -3.01 20.20
CA ILE A 65 -14.15 -2.45 19.06
C ILE A 65 -15.14 -1.93 18.00
N LEU A 66 -16.18 -2.70 17.70
CA LEU A 66 -17.21 -2.30 16.74
C LEU A 66 -17.99 -1.07 17.20
N LYS A 67 -18.27 -0.93 18.51
CA LYS A 67 -18.91 0.28 19.06
C LYS A 67 -18.09 1.53 18.76
N VAL A 68 -16.77 1.48 18.96
CA VAL A 68 -15.87 2.60 18.62
C VAL A 68 -15.86 2.84 17.13
N ALA A 69 -15.66 1.79 16.30
CA ALA A 69 -15.62 1.93 14.85
C ALA A 69 -16.91 2.51 14.26
N ASN A 70 -18.08 1.97 14.62
CA ASN A 70 -19.37 2.47 14.17
C ASN A 70 -19.54 3.94 14.56
N LYS A 71 -19.25 4.30 15.82
CA LYS A 71 -19.37 5.69 16.30
C LYS A 71 -18.40 6.64 15.60
N SER A 72 -17.17 6.23 15.31
CA SER A 72 -16.17 7.06 14.63
C SER A 72 -16.53 7.33 13.16
N ILE A 73 -17.23 6.39 12.52
CA ILE A 73 -17.67 6.53 11.13
C ILE A 73 -18.96 7.37 11.05
N HIS A 74 -19.87 7.24 12.02
CA HIS A 74 -21.06 8.08 12.10
C HIS A 74 -20.69 9.56 12.29
N GLY A 75 -20.86 10.36 11.23
CA GLY A 75 -20.60 11.80 11.19
C GLY A 75 -19.44 12.24 10.28
N TYR A 76 -18.66 11.29 9.72
CA TYR A 76 -17.63 11.59 8.72
C TYR A 76 -18.10 11.18 7.32
N HIS A 77 -18.42 12.15 6.48
CA HIS A 77 -18.81 11.94 5.08
C HIS A 77 -17.72 12.50 4.17
N PHE A 78 -17.02 11.63 3.44
CA PHE A 78 -16.22 12.02 2.28
C PHE A 78 -17.10 11.94 1.04
N GLY A 79 -17.76 13.04 0.65
CA GLY A 79 -18.65 13.07 -0.51
C GLY A 79 -20.11 13.40 -0.16
N ASP A 80 -21.01 13.22 -1.12
CA ASP A 80 -22.44 13.47 -0.92
C ASP A 80 -23.02 12.44 0.08
N PRO A 81 -23.65 12.87 1.19
CA PRO A 81 -24.28 11.98 2.16
C PRO A 81 -25.28 10.99 1.55
N ALA A 82 -25.89 11.30 0.40
CA ALA A 82 -26.81 10.40 -0.29
C ALA A 82 -26.14 9.15 -0.90
N GLU A 83 -24.81 9.18 -1.10
CA GLU A 83 -24.04 8.08 -1.70
C GLU A 83 -23.47 7.10 -0.66
N PHE A 84 -23.56 7.47 0.62
CA PHE A 84 -23.13 6.64 1.73
C PHE A 84 -24.38 6.17 2.48
N ASP A 85 -24.53 4.85 2.62
CA ASP A 85 -25.46 4.28 3.60
C ASP A 85 -24.91 4.61 5.01
N ALA A 86 -25.16 5.86 5.44
CA ALA A 86 -24.68 6.47 6.67
C ALA A 86 -25.18 5.71 7.91
N ASP A 87 -26.26 4.94 7.75
CA ASP A 87 -26.98 4.27 8.82
C ASP A 87 -26.63 2.79 8.93
N ARG A 88 -25.83 2.22 8.01
CA ARG A 88 -25.38 0.82 8.13
C ARG A 88 -24.55 0.61 9.39
N ILE A 89 -25.05 -0.21 10.31
CA ILE A 89 -24.33 -0.59 11.53
C ILE A 89 -23.75 -1.99 11.34
N LEU A 90 -22.46 -2.17 11.65
CA LEU A 90 -21.85 -3.49 11.71
C LEU A 90 -22.11 -4.13 13.07
N GLU A 91 -22.63 -5.36 13.05
CA GLU A 91 -22.97 -6.11 14.24
C GLU A 91 -21.93 -7.21 14.51
N PRO A 92 -21.51 -7.43 15.76
CA PRO A 92 -20.61 -8.51 16.10
C PRO A 92 -21.28 -9.87 15.82
N ALA A 93 -20.56 -10.75 15.12
CA ALA A 93 -20.97 -12.14 14.93
C ALA A 93 -20.52 -13.06 16.08
N ARG A 94 -19.67 -12.57 16.98
CA ARG A 94 -19.08 -13.33 18.08
C ARG A 94 -19.31 -12.61 19.40
N SER A 95 -19.58 -13.37 20.46
CA SER A 95 -19.64 -12.86 21.82
C SER A 95 -18.26 -12.40 22.29
N PHE A 96 -18.24 -11.32 23.06
CA PHE A 96 -17.03 -10.84 23.71
C PHE A 96 -16.99 -11.34 25.15
N ALA A 97 -15.93 -12.07 25.51
CA ALA A 97 -15.60 -12.34 26.90
C ALA A 97 -14.51 -11.34 27.33
N PRO A 98 -14.73 -10.55 28.40
CA PRO A 98 -13.70 -9.64 28.91
C PRO A 98 -12.41 -10.39 29.21
N SER A 99 -11.32 -9.97 28.58
CA SER A 99 -9.97 -10.29 29.00
C SER A 99 -9.54 -9.35 30.13
N GLY A 100 -8.51 -9.69 30.89
CA GLY A 100 -7.93 -8.84 31.94
C GLY A 100 -7.43 -7.45 31.47
N HIS A 101 -7.52 -7.15 30.17
CA HIS A 101 -7.30 -5.84 29.59
C HIS A 101 -8.55 -5.34 28.84
N PRO A 102 -8.83 -4.02 28.86
CA PRO A 102 -9.90 -3.42 28.05
C PRO A 102 -9.66 -3.67 26.56
N ALA A 103 -10.75 -3.86 25.81
CA ALA A 103 -10.68 -4.12 24.37
C ALA A 103 -10.27 -2.88 23.54
N VAL A 104 -10.50 -1.68 24.07
CA VAL A 104 -10.06 -0.41 23.47
C VAL A 104 -9.63 0.53 24.60
N THR A 105 -8.46 1.15 24.43
CA THR A 105 -7.92 2.17 25.34
C THR A 105 -7.48 3.36 24.51
N LEU A 106 -7.70 4.58 25.03
CA LEU A 106 -7.13 5.81 24.51
C LEU A 106 -6.11 6.33 25.52
N GLN A 107 -4.89 6.57 25.05
CA GLN A 107 -3.83 7.22 25.83
C GLN A 107 -3.35 8.44 25.04
N VAL A 108 -3.00 9.50 25.76
CA VAL A 108 -2.53 10.77 25.17
C VAL A 108 -1.17 11.06 25.79
N PHE A 109 -0.21 11.40 24.94
CA PHE A 109 1.17 11.68 25.33
C PHE A 109 1.57 13.06 24.82
N ASP A 110 2.47 13.72 25.55
CA ASP A 110 2.97 15.04 25.18
C ASP A 110 3.98 14.98 24.02
N THR A 111 4.69 13.87 23.88
CA THR A 111 5.71 13.66 22.84
C THR A 111 5.56 12.31 22.15
N ARG A 112 6.19 12.20 20.97
CA ARG A 112 6.15 10.99 20.14
C ARG A 112 7.02 9.88 20.73
N GLU A 113 8.10 10.28 21.38
CA GLU A 113 9.03 9.41 22.08
C GLU A 113 8.33 8.75 23.28
N ALA A 114 7.57 9.53 24.06
CA ALA A 114 6.80 9.00 25.18
C ALA A 114 5.69 8.03 24.73
N GLU A 115 5.04 8.33 23.61
CA GLU A 115 4.07 7.42 22.97
C GLU A 115 4.75 6.11 22.53
N ALA A 116 5.91 6.19 21.87
CA ALA A 116 6.64 5.02 21.39
C ALA A 116 7.14 4.13 22.53
N GLU A 117 7.66 4.71 23.61
CA GLU A 117 8.08 4.00 24.82
C GLU A 117 6.90 3.28 25.48
N ALA A 118 5.76 3.96 25.64
CA ALA A 118 4.57 3.34 26.21
C ALA A 118 4.02 2.19 25.33
N VAL A 119 4.11 2.33 24.00
CA VAL A 119 3.73 1.26 23.07
C VAL A 119 4.67 0.06 23.19
N ALA A 120 5.99 0.27 23.26
CA ALA A 120 6.97 -0.79 23.45
C ALA A 120 6.76 -1.53 24.78
N GLU A 121 6.57 -0.78 25.88
CA GLU A 121 6.26 -1.34 27.19
C GLU A 121 4.99 -2.20 27.14
N TRP A 122 3.92 -1.70 26.51
CA TRP A 122 2.67 -2.44 26.42
C TRP A 122 2.79 -3.73 25.60
N ILE A 123 3.54 -3.70 24.50
CA ILE A 123 3.86 -4.89 23.70
C ILE A 123 4.63 -5.91 24.56
N GLY A 124 5.62 -5.47 25.32
CA GLY A 124 6.38 -6.32 26.24
C GLY A 124 5.51 -6.97 27.31
N GLN A 125 4.58 -6.22 27.90
CA GLN A 125 3.60 -6.74 28.88
C GLN A 125 2.68 -7.80 28.26
N LEU A 126 2.15 -7.54 27.06
CA LEU A 126 1.29 -8.49 26.35
C LEU A 126 2.05 -9.77 25.98
N ASN A 127 3.31 -9.65 25.57
CA ASN A 127 4.15 -10.81 25.26
C ASN A 127 4.46 -11.64 26.52
N THR A 128 4.75 -10.97 27.64
CA THR A 128 4.93 -11.63 28.95
C THR A 128 3.66 -12.36 29.39
N ALA A 129 2.48 -11.82 29.06
CA ALA A 129 1.18 -12.47 29.27
C ALA A 129 0.87 -13.60 28.28
N GLY A 130 1.79 -13.94 27.37
CA GLY A 130 1.70 -15.07 26.45
C GLY A 130 1.15 -14.75 25.05
N ARG A 131 0.93 -13.48 24.71
CA ARG A 131 0.52 -13.08 23.36
C ARG A 131 1.74 -13.01 22.44
N PRO A 132 1.81 -13.76 21.33
CA PRO A 132 2.99 -13.73 20.48
C PRO A 132 3.09 -12.40 19.70
N TYR A 133 4.31 -11.90 19.48
CA TYR A 133 4.56 -10.64 18.75
C TYR A 133 3.89 -10.57 17.37
N ARG A 134 3.81 -11.69 16.65
CA ARG A 134 3.15 -11.78 15.32
C ARG A 134 1.65 -11.45 15.34
N ASP A 135 1.02 -11.49 16.50
CA ASP A 135 -0.41 -11.18 16.66
C ASP A 135 -0.63 -9.71 17.09
N MET A 136 0.40 -8.88 17.04
CA MET A 136 0.40 -7.47 17.38
C MET A 136 0.81 -6.64 16.16
N VAL A 137 0.19 -5.48 15.99
CA VAL A 137 0.47 -4.57 14.87
C VAL A 137 0.41 -3.13 15.33
N ILE A 138 1.39 -2.33 14.90
CA ILE A 138 1.41 -0.88 15.09
C ILE A 138 1.00 -0.25 13.75
N LEU A 139 -0.05 0.58 13.78
CA LEU A 139 -0.53 1.31 12.61
C LEU A 139 -0.26 2.80 12.81
N ILE A 140 0.60 3.37 11.97
CA ILE A 140 0.94 4.80 11.98
C ILE A 140 0.41 5.49 10.72
N ARG A 141 -0.02 6.75 10.86
CA ARG A 141 -0.57 7.54 9.74
C ARG A 141 0.46 7.87 8.65
N ALA A 142 1.69 8.12 9.06
CA ALA A 142 2.80 8.54 8.20
C ALA A 142 4.11 7.93 8.71
N ARG A 143 5.03 7.65 7.79
CA ARG A 143 6.33 7.03 8.12
C ARG A 143 7.36 8.01 8.69
N THR A 144 7.04 9.31 8.73
CA THR A 144 7.92 10.38 9.23
C THR A 144 8.44 10.12 10.64
N TYR A 145 7.67 9.42 11.47
CA TYR A 145 8.03 9.09 12.85
C TYR A 145 8.30 7.60 13.05
N LEU A 146 8.47 6.83 11.96
CA LEU A 146 8.69 5.39 12.06
C LEU A 146 9.91 5.08 12.93
N ASP A 147 11.01 5.80 12.71
CA ASP A 147 12.27 5.58 13.41
C ASP A 147 12.13 5.74 14.93
N VAL A 148 11.29 6.67 15.40
CA VAL A 148 11.01 6.85 16.85
C VAL A 148 10.40 5.59 17.48
N TYR A 149 9.51 4.90 16.77
CA TYR A 149 8.95 3.63 17.26
C TYR A 149 9.95 2.49 17.11
N LEU A 150 10.76 2.45 16.05
CA LEU A 150 11.77 1.40 15.86
C LEU A 150 12.83 1.46 16.96
N ASP A 151 13.34 2.66 17.27
CA ASP A 151 14.33 2.87 18.33
C ASP A 151 13.82 2.41 19.71
N ALA A 152 12.53 2.66 20.01
CA ALA A 152 11.91 2.21 21.25
C ALA A 152 11.79 0.67 21.29
N LEU A 153 11.40 0.03 20.18
CA LEU A 153 11.32 -1.43 20.09
C LEU A 153 12.70 -2.08 20.18
N ASP A 154 13.71 -1.52 19.52
CA ASP A 154 15.10 -2.00 19.57
C ASP A 154 15.67 -1.94 20.98
N ARG A 155 15.41 -0.83 21.69
CA ARG A 155 15.85 -0.65 23.09
C ARG A 155 15.30 -1.73 24.02
N ASP A 156 14.05 -2.13 23.81
CA ASP A 156 13.37 -3.16 24.60
C ASP A 156 13.59 -4.58 24.05
N GLY A 157 14.37 -4.74 22.98
CA GLY A 157 14.66 -6.03 22.36
C GLY A 157 13.43 -6.69 21.71
N ILE A 158 12.47 -5.89 21.27
CA ILE A 158 11.21 -6.38 20.67
C ILE A 158 11.42 -6.61 19.18
N PRO A 159 11.28 -7.85 18.68
CA PRO A 159 11.41 -8.14 17.26
C PRO A 159 10.24 -7.55 16.48
N TYR A 160 10.54 -6.84 15.39
CA TYR A 160 9.53 -6.25 14.52
C TYR A 160 9.77 -6.57 13.05
N ALA A 161 8.70 -6.52 12.27
CA ALA A 161 8.74 -6.54 10.83
C ALA A 161 8.10 -5.25 10.30
N VAL A 162 8.89 -4.43 9.61
CA VAL A 162 8.37 -3.25 8.94
C VAL A 162 7.80 -3.68 7.60
N SER A 163 6.55 -3.33 7.31
CA SER A 163 6.01 -3.41 5.95
C SER A 163 6.74 -2.38 5.09
N ALA A 164 7.94 -2.76 4.65
CA ALA A 164 8.70 -2.11 3.60
C ALA A 164 7.96 -2.40 2.30
N GLY A 165 7.36 -1.38 1.69
CA GLY A 165 6.85 -1.50 0.34
C GLY A 165 8.02 -1.66 -0.64
N ASP A 166 8.12 -0.74 -1.61
CA ASP A 166 9.15 -0.78 -2.66
C ASP A 166 10.59 -0.57 -2.17
N ALA A 167 10.83 -0.40 -0.86
CA ALA A 167 12.15 -0.08 -0.29
C ALA A 167 13.23 -1.13 -0.59
N PHE A 168 12.84 -2.39 -0.90
CA PHE A 168 13.78 -3.39 -1.41
C PHE A 168 14.18 -3.09 -2.86
N TYR A 169 13.22 -2.82 -3.73
CA TYR A 169 13.43 -2.54 -5.15
C TYR A 169 14.03 -1.15 -5.43
N THR A 170 14.00 -0.24 -4.46
CA THR A 170 14.66 1.07 -4.57
C THR A 170 16.11 1.07 -4.11
N ARG A 171 16.65 -0.05 -3.60
CA ARG A 171 18.06 -0.11 -3.20
C ARG A 171 18.96 0.01 -4.44
N PRO A 172 20.02 0.82 -4.41
CA PRO A 172 20.90 1.00 -5.56
C PRO A 172 21.40 -0.32 -6.15
N GLU A 173 21.80 -1.27 -5.31
CA GLU A 173 22.34 -2.56 -5.75
C GLU A 173 21.27 -3.43 -6.45
N ILE A 174 20.02 -3.33 -5.98
CA ILE A 174 18.89 -4.02 -6.62
C ILE A 174 18.53 -3.34 -7.94
N LEU A 175 18.53 -2.01 -7.98
CA LEU A 175 18.30 -1.25 -9.20
C LEU A 175 19.36 -1.57 -10.26
N ASP A 176 20.63 -1.64 -9.89
CA ASP A 176 21.72 -1.97 -10.82
C ASP A 176 21.49 -3.34 -11.49
N VAL A 177 21.17 -4.36 -10.69
CA VAL A 177 20.87 -5.71 -11.20
C VAL A 177 19.60 -5.71 -12.08
N VAL A 178 18.54 -5.00 -11.67
CA VAL A 178 17.30 -4.92 -12.44
C VAL A 178 17.54 -4.25 -13.80
N HIS A 179 18.31 -3.17 -13.84
CA HIS A 179 18.60 -2.50 -15.11
C HIS A 179 19.50 -3.37 -15.99
N LEU A 180 20.49 -4.07 -15.44
CA LEU A 180 21.27 -5.04 -16.21
C LEU A 180 20.38 -6.13 -16.84
N LEU A 181 19.43 -6.69 -16.08
CA LEU A 181 18.49 -7.69 -16.60
C LEU A 181 17.56 -7.12 -17.68
N ARG A 182 17.11 -5.87 -17.53
CA ARG A 182 16.33 -5.17 -18.57
C ARG A 182 17.10 -5.08 -19.87
N LEU A 183 18.41 -4.83 -19.82
CA LEU A 183 19.26 -4.82 -21.01
C LEU A 183 19.38 -6.17 -21.71
N CYS A 184 19.41 -7.26 -20.95
CA CYS A 184 19.44 -8.59 -21.53
C CYS A 184 18.14 -8.94 -22.29
N VAL A 185 17.02 -8.33 -21.91
CA VAL A 185 15.71 -8.55 -22.54
C VAL A 185 15.47 -7.57 -23.67
N ASP A 186 15.77 -6.29 -23.44
CA ASP A 186 15.61 -5.20 -24.38
C ASP A 186 16.91 -4.40 -24.44
N SER A 187 17.72 -4.72 -25.45
CA SER A 187 18.95 -4.01 -25.76
C SER A 187 18.71 -2.64 -26.37
N MET A 188 17.48 -2.10 -26.36
CA MET A 188 17.16 -0.74 -26.78
C MET A 188 16.73 0.14 -25.60
N ASP A 189 16.70 -0.38 -24.37
CA ASP A 189 16.35 0.37 -23.17
C ASP A 189 17.48 1.33 -22.75
N THR A 190 17.44 2.56 -23.29
CA THR A 190 18.44 3.61 -23.03
C THR A 190 18.59 3.93 -21.55
N LEU A 191 17.49 3.90 -20.77
CA LEU A 191 17.56 4.19 -19.34
C LEU A 191 18.33 3.08 -18.62
N ALA A 192 17.99 1.83 -18.89
CA ALA A 192 18.69 0.70 -18.32
C ALA A 192 20.16 0.65 -18.75
N LEU A 193 20.48 1.12 -19.95
CA LEU A 193 21.87 1.22 -20.41
C LEU A 193 22.65 2.24 -19.59
N VAL A 194 22.13 3.46 -19.48
CA VAL A 194 22.79 4.53 -18.72
C VAL A 194 22.98 4.14 -17.27
N VAL A 195 21.98 3.52 -16.63
CA VAL A 195 22.09 3.05 -15.24
C VAL A 195 23.16 1.96 -15.14
N THR A 196 23.15 0.98 -16.04
CA THR A 196 24.14 -0.13 -16.02
C THR A 196 25.57 0.38 -16.24
N LEU A 197 25.79 1.29 -17.19
CA LEU A 197 27.10 1.89 -17.46
C LEU A 197 27.64 2.68 -16.27
N ARG A 198 26.76 3.34 -15.50
CA ARG A 198 27.12 4.10 -14.30
C ARG A 198 27.20 3.25 -13.03
N SER A 199 26.68 2.02 -13.08
CA SER A 199 26.72 1.10 -11.94
C SER A 199 28.16 0.66 -11.63
N PRO A 200 28.44 0.14 -10.42
CA PRO A 200 29.75 -0.41 -10.07
C PRO A 200 30.23 -1.57 -10.96
N VAL A 201 29.34 -2.18 -11.75
CA VAL A 201 29.68 -3.26 -12.70
C VAL A 201 30.55 -2.74 -13.84
N VAL A 202 30.33 -1.50 -14.28
CA VAL A 202 31.07 -0.88 -15.40
C VAL A 202 31.88 0.33 -14.93
N GLY A 203 31.27 1.21 -14.14
CA GLY A 203 31.95 2.30 -13.46
C GLY A 203 32.21 3.56 -14.30
N LEU A 204 31.43 3.81 -15.37
CA LEU A 204 31.59 5.04 -16.16
C LEU A 204 31.09 6.27 -15.39
N SER A 205 31.86 7.34 -15.48
CA SER A 205 31.45 8.67 -15.02
C SER A 205 30.35 9.25 -15.92
N GLN A 206 29.60 10.21 -15.38
CA GLN A 206 28.58 10.93 -16.15
C GLN A 206 29.17 11.59 -17.41
N ALA A 207 30.40 12.12 -17.34
CA ALA A 207 31.07 12.72 -18.48
C ALA A 207 31.47 11.71 -19.57
N GLU A 208 31.78 10.47 -19.19
CA GLU A 208 32.06 9.39 -20.15
C GLU A 208 30.78 8.91 -20.84
N VAL A 209 29.69 8.76 -20.09
CA VAL A 209 28.39 8.42 -20.66
C VAL A 209 27.90 9.49 -21.64
N VAL A 210 28.05 10.78 -21.30
CA VAL A 210 27.70 11.88 -22.21
C VAL A 210 28.57 11.87 -23.47
N ARG A 211 29.87 11.59 -23.34
CA ARG A 211 30.75 11.46 -24.51
C ARG A 211 30.32 10.32 -25.43
N LEU A 212 29.89 9.19 -24.89
CA LEU A 212 29.32 8.09 -25.69
C LEU A 212 28.03 8.49 -26.40
N THR A 213 27.19 9.36 -25.82
CA THR A 213 25.98 9.87 -26.50
C THR A 213 26.27 10.94 -27.55
N GLN A 214 27.46 11.54 -27.55
CA GLN A 214 27.86 12.65 -28.43
C GLN A 214 28.86 12.23 -29.51
N ALA A 215 29.39 11.01 -29.44
CA ALA A 215 30.42 10.52 -30.35
C ALA A 215 29.88 10.21 -31.75
N ASP A 216 28.57 10.28 -31.97
CA ASP A 216 27.97 9.88 -33.24
C ASP A 216 26.75 10.76 -33.55
N ASP A 217 26.93 11.72 -34.49
CA ASP A 217 25.85 12.57 -35.03
C ASP A 217 25.02 11.81 -36.11
N GLU A 218 25.45 10.61 -36.55
CA GLU A 218 24.76 9.77 -37.54
C GLU A 218 24.09 8.51 -36.94
N ALA A 219 24.45 8.08 -35.72
CA ALA A 219 23.73 6.99 -35.05
C ALA A 219 22.42 7.49 -34.42
N ASP A 220 21.29 7.11 -35.03
CA ASP A 220 19.95 7.42 -34.53
C ASP A 220 19.69 6.88 -33.10
N LEU A 221 20.51 5.94 -32.60
CA LEU A 221 20.28 5.25 -31.33
C LEU A 221 21.59 4.96 -30.57
N PHE A 222 21.66 5.39 -29.30
CA PHE A 222 22.78 5.24 -28.34
C PHE A 222 23.40 3.84 -28.24
N TRP A 223 22.66 2.80 -28.61
CA TRP A 223 23.09 1.42 -28.61
C TRP A 223 24.02 1.04 -29.75
N GLN A 224 23.95 1.73 -30.90
CA GLN A 224 24.79 1.45 -32.05
C GLN A 224 26.25 1.80 -31.76
N VAL A 225 26.49 2.90 -31.03
CA VAL A 225 27.83 3.35 -30.59
C VAL A 225 28.55 2.32 -29.71
N ILE A 226 27.81 1.52 -28.94
CA ILE A 226 28.40 0.50 -28.04
C ILE A 226 28.69 -0.80 -28.79
N TYR A 227 27.92 -1.12 -29.83
CA TYR A 227 28.07 -2.36 -30.59
C TYR A 227 29.10 -2.25 -31.73
N ASP A 228 29.33 -1.05 -32.26
CA ASP A 228 30.34 -0.79 -33.29
C ASP A 228 31.22 0.42 -32.92
N PRO A 229 32.31 0.22 -32.14
CA PRO A 229 33.17 1.31 -31.71
C PRO A 229 34.10 1.84 -32.82
N VAL A 230 33.93 1.44 -34.09
CA VAL A 230 34.87 1.74 -35.21
C VAL A 230 34.17 2.32 -36.45
N ALA A 231 33.01 2.95 -36.32
CA ALA A 231 32.51 3.89 -37.33
C ALA A 231 33.15 5.27 -37.16
#